data_AF-A0A376NTY5-F1
#
_entry.id   AF-A0A376NTY5-F1
#
_cell.length_a   1.000
_cell.length_b   1.000
_cell.length_c   1.000
_cell.angle_alpha   90.00
_cell.angle_beta   90.00
_cell.angle_gamma   90.00
#
_symmetry.space_group_name_H-M   'P 1'
#
loop_
_entity.id
_entity.type
_entity.pdbx_description
1 polymer ?
#
loop_
_entity_poly.entity_id
_entity_poly.type
_entity_poly.pdbx_seq_one_letter_code
_entity_poly.pdbx_strand_id
1 'polypeptide(L)' 'MANAIDSQNLKGKVKVIGFDSTEAIINFLKNGVIQGFVVQDAYQIGYQGIKTLNAALSGKPLKKRSIFL' A
#
# COMPACT_ATOMS: atom_id res chain seq x y z
N MET A 1 7.28 -13.54 -3.17
CA MET A 1 7.29 -13.95 -1.75
C MET A 1 6.16 -14.91 -1.40
N ALA A 2 4.88 -14.52 -1.52
CA ALA A 2 3.76 -15.38 -1.18
C ALA A 2 3.78 -16.75 -1.91
N ASN A 3 4.13 -16.77 -3.21
CA ASN A 3 4.33 -18.01 -3.95
C ASN A 3 5.35 -18.96 -3.30
N ALA A 4 6.44 -18.43 -2.75
CA ALA A 4 7.47 -19.24 -2.11
C ALA A 4 7.02 -19.78 -0.74
N ILE A 5 6.23 -19.00 0.02
CA ILE A 5 5.60 -19.45 1.27
C ILE A 5 4.65 -20.62 0.97
N ASP A 6 3.87 -20.48 -0.11
CA ASP A 6 2.91 -21.49 -0.55
C ASP A 6 3.63 -22.76 -1.03
N SER A 7 4.55 -22.64 -1.99
CA SER A 7 5.23 -23.79 -2.61
C SER A 7 6.13 -24.57 -1.65
N GLN A 8 6.58 -23.96 -0.55
CA GLN A 8 7.42 -24.61 0.46
C GLN A 8 6.65 -25.09 1.69
N ASN A 9 5.31 -25.05 1.67
CA ASN A 9 4.45 -25.45 2.80
C ASN A 9 4.82 -24.72 4.12
N LEU A 10 5.07 -23.41 4.02
CA LEU A 10 5.44 -22.53 5.13
C LEU A 10 4.25 -21.72 5.67
N LYS A 11 3.03 -21.95 5.15
CA LYS A 11 1.81 -21.30 5.63
C LYS A 11 1.65 -21.50 7.14
N GLY A 12 1.34 -20.41 7.85
CA GLY A 12 1.18 -20.41 9.31
C GLY A 12 2.48 -20.53 10.12
N LYS A 13 3.60 -20.97 9.50
CA LYS A 13 4.92 -21.06 10.13
C LYS A 13 5.68 -19.74 10.06
N VAL A 14 5.43 -18.95 9.02
CA VAL A 14 6.02 -17.63 8.82
C VAL A 14 4.92 -16.59 8.70
N LYS A 15 5.06 -15.48 9.43
CA LYS A 15 4.17 -14.32 9.34
C LYS A 15 4.65 -13.41 8.19
N VAL A 16 3.73 -12.99 7.33
CA VAL A 16 3.95 -12.14 6.16
C VAL A 16 2.92 -11.02 6.14
N ILE A 17 3.41 -9.79 6.05
CA ILE A 17 2.63 -8.58 5.78
C ILE A 17 3.08 -8.03 4.42
N GLY A 18 2.13 -7.81 3.51
CA GLY A 18 2.36 -7.25 2.18
C GLY A 18 2.12 -5.74 2.12
N PHE A 19 2.25 -5.21 0.91
CA PHE A 19 1.92 -3.84 0.56
C PHE A 19 1.20 -3.83 -0.78
N ASP A 20 0.28 -2.89 -0.98
CA ASP A 20 -0.63 -2.78 -2.12
C ASP A 20 -1.76 -3.83 -2.13
N SER A 21 -2.75 -3.67 -3.01
CA SER A 21 -4.00 -4.45 -3.06
C SER A 21 -4.28 -5.04 -4.45
N THR A 22 -3.37 -5.86 -4.96
CA THR A 22 -3.63 -6.63 -6.19
C THR A 22 -4.55 -7.83 -5.90
N GLU A 23 -5.27 -8.32 -6.91
CA GLU A 23 -6.10 -9.52 -6.77
C GLU A 23 -5.31 -10.73 -6.23
N ALA A 24 -4.05 -10.87 -6.64
CA ALA A 24 -3.16 -11.91 -6.15
C ALA A 24 -2.93 -11.79 -4.64
N ILE A 25 -2.64 -10.59 -4.13
CA ILE A 25 -2.44 -10.34 -2.69
C ILE A 25 -3.72 -10.64 -1.90
N ILE A 26 -4.87 -10.24 -2.42
CA ILE A 26 -6.18 -10.53 -1.81
C ILE A 26 -6.41 -12.05 -1.74
N ASN A 27 -6.10 -12.78 -2.81
CA ASN A 27 -6.26 -14.24 -2.83
C ASN A 27 -5.31 -14.93 -1.84
N PHE A 28 -4.07 -14.46 -1.71
CA PHE A 28 -3.14 -14.98 -0.70
C PHE A 28 -3.59 -14.71 0.74
N LEU A 29 -4.24 -13.57 0.99
CA LEU A 29 -4.83 -13.28 2.29
C LEU A 29 -5.98 -14.25 2.59
N LYS A 30 -6.92 -14.41 1.65
CA LYS A 30 -8.06 -15.34 1.77
C LYS A 30 -7.61 -16.78 2.01
N ASN A 31 -6.53 -17.20 1.38
CA ASN A 31 -5.97 -18.54 1.50
C ASN A 31 -5.02 -18.71 2.71
N GLY A 32 -4.90 -17.69 3.57
CA GLY A 32 -4.08 -17.72 4.79
C GLY A 32 -2.56 -17.76 4.55
N VAL A 33 -2.11 -17.52 3.32
CA VAL A 33 -0.69 -17.51 2.95
C VAL A 33 0.01 -16.27 3.53
N ILE A 34 -0.67 -15.13 3.50
CA ILE A 34 -0.24 -13.89 4.16
C ILE A 34 -1.27 -13.51 5.24
N GLN A 35 -0.87 -12.68 6.21
CA GLN A 35 -1.73 -12.31 7.34
C GLN A 35 -2.28 -10.90 7.24
N GLY A 36 -1.77 -10.10 6.32
CA GLY A 36 -2.26 -8.76 6.06
C GLY A 36 -1.46 -8.07 4.99
N PHE A 37 -1.93 -6.90 4.59
CA PHE A 37 -1.18 -5.98 3.75
C PHE A 37 -1.62 -4.55 4.06
N VAL A 38 -0.74 -3.59 3.78
CA VAL A 38 -1.06 -2.17 3.87
C VAL A 38 -1.44 -1.67 2.50
N VAL A 39 -2.55 -0.91 2.41
CA VAL A 39 -3.03 -0.30 1.16
C VAL A 39 -2.75 1.19 1.20
N GLN A 40 -2.38 1.73 0.04
CA GLN A 40 -2.28 3.17 -0.15
C GLN A 40 -3.63 3.72 -0.62
N ASP A 41 -4.05 4.86 -0.08
CA ASP A 41 -5.18 5.61 -0.64
C ASP A 41 -4.69 6.40 -1.87
N ALA A 42 -4.57 5.70 -3.01
CA ALA A 42 -4.06 6.26 -4.25
C ALA A 42 -4.87 7.49 -4.71
N TYR A 43 -6.18 7.51 -4.43
CA TYR A 43 -7.03 8.65 -4.73
C TYR A 43 -6.64 9.87 -3.89
N GLN A 44 -6.49 9.71 -2.57
CA GLN A 44 -6.06 10.81 -1.71
C GLN A 44 -4.65 11.28 -2.05
N ILE A 45 -3.72 10.36 -2.34
CA ILE A 45 -2.37 10.72 -2.79
C ILE A 45 -2.44 11.64 -4.02
N GLY A 46 -3.20 11.25 -5.05
CA GLY A 46 -3.39 12.06 -6.26
C GLY A 46 -4.06 13.41 -5.97
N TYR A 47 -5.16 13.39 -5.21
CA TYR A 47 -5.91 14.59 -4.85
C TYR A 47 -5.07 15.60 -4.05
N GLN A 48 -4.37 15.14 -3.01
CA GLN A 48 -3.47 15.99 -2.22
C GLN A 48 -2.28 16.48 -3.06
N GLY A 49 -1.80 15.67 -4.02
CA GLY A 49 -0.78 16.07 -4.99
C GLY A 49 -1.21 17.28 -5.81
N ILE A 50 -2.37 17.21 -6.46
CA ILE A 50 -2.90 18.33 -7.26
C ILE A 50 -3.23 19.54 -6.39
N LYS A 51 -3.81 19.34 -5.20
CA LYS A 51 -4.08 20.42 -4.25
C LYS A 51 -2.80 21.15 -3.80
N THR A 52 -1.73 20.39 -3.56
CA THR A 52 -0.41 20.93 -3.19
C THR A 52 0.20 21.72 -4.34
N LEU A 53 0.10 21.20 -5.58
CA LEU A 53 0.55 21.91 -6.78
C LEU A 53 -0.17 23.26 -6.95
N ASN A 54 -1.49 23.27 -6.82
CA ASN A 54 -2.27 24.51 -6.92
C ASN A 54 -1.88 25.54 -5.84
N ALA A 55 -1.61 25.08 -4.61
CA ALA A 55 -1.15 25.94 -3.53
C ALA A 55 0.24 26.55 -3.84
N ALA A 56 1.15 25.76 -4.42
CA ALA A 56 2.47 26.20 -4.83
C ALA A 56 2.40 27.30 -5.90
N LEU A 57 1.57 27.08 -6.94
CA LEU A 57 1.34 28.06 -8.00
C LEU A 57 0.68 29.34 -7.48
N SER A 58 -0.11 29.25 -6.40
CA SER A 58 -0.73 30.39 -5.73
C SER A 58 0.20 31.12 -4.73
N GLY A 59 1.48 30.71 -4.63
CA GLY A 59 2.44 31.31 -3.69
C GLY A 59 2.16 31.03 -2.22
N LYS A 60 1.32 30.03 -1.90
CA LYS A 60 1.00 29.67 -0.50
C LYS A 60 2.14 28.88 0.14
N PRO A 61 2.39 29.07 1.45
CA PRO A 61 3.39 28.28 2.17
C PRO A 61 3.00 26.78 2.18
N LEU A 62 3.94 25.92 1.81
CA LEU A 62 3.74 24.48 1.74
C LEU A 62 4.30 23.79 2.99
N LYS A 63 3.60 22.75 3.47
CA LYS A 63 4.17 21.86 4.49
C LYS A 63 5.17 20.91 3.83
N LYS A 64 6.32 20.72 4.50
CA LYS A 64 7.41 19.84 4.03
C LYS A 64 6.95 18.37 3.82
N ARG A 65 5.88 17.95 4.49
CA ARG A 65 5.16 16.68 4.25
C ARG A 65 3.66 16.97 4.14
N SER A 66 3.16 16.99 2.91
CA SER A 66 1.75 17.28 2.59
C SER A 66 1.01 16.08 1.97
N ILE A 67 1.74 15.05 1.57
CA ILE A 67 1.21 13.81 0.97
C ILE A 67 1.76 12.65 1.80
N PHE A 68 0.87 11.77 2.24
CA PHE A 68 1.21 10.57 2.97
C PHE A 68 1.00 9.37 2.04
N LEU A 69 1.99 8.48 2.02
CA LEU A 69 2.01 7.21 1.29
C LEU A 69 1.73 6.07 2.27
#